data_AF-A0A3C0KDN7-F1
#
_entry.id   AF-A0A3C0KDN7-F1
#
_cell.length_a   1.000
_cell.length_b   1.000
_cell.length_c   1.000
_cell.angle_alpha   90.00
_cell.angle_beta   90.00
_cell.angle_gamma   90.00
#
_symmetry.space_group_name_H-M   'P 1'
#
loop_
_entity.id
_entity.type
_entity.pdbx_description
1 polymer ?
#
loop_
_entity_poly.entity_id
_entity_poly.type
_entity_poly.pdbx_seq_one_letter_code
_entity_poly.pdbx_strand_id
1 'polypeptide(L)'
;LLLAWAVKLFFIPLMYTWLVMAVTSLLGLEWRWSPTAVVAGLFAFGLGADLLIATAGYVFASRLLDNEVRSTDATWLGWLCCVLCYPPLLAVLHALRQQTDDVIWSDWLQPAEPLYWLWAALVTLTWLVYWVSTMAFGLRFSNLSWRGLVDTGPYRYTRHPAYLSKNLYWWLHTVPFVGVADARDLMRNLAGLAFVSTVYYLRAKTEERHLMAFPEYAAYAARIARDGWWARCRRRLRAARPA
;
A
#
# COMPACT_ATOMS: atom_id res chain seq x y z
N LEU A 1 -6.29 -3.57 -25.70
CA LEU A 1 -6.03 -5.04 -25.67
C LEU A 1 -4.56 -5.36 -25.40
N LEU A 2 -3.60 -4.88 -26.21
CA LEU A 2 -2.16 -5.16 -25.98
C LEU A 2 -1.66 -4.72 -24.59
N LEU A 3 -1.98 -3.50 -24.15
CA LEU A 3 -1.56 -3.00 -22.83
C LEU A 3 -2.12 -3.84 -21.67
N ALA A 4 -3.38 -4.27 -21.77
CA ALA A 4 -4.00 -5.12 -20.75
C ALA A 4 -3.28 -6.48 -20.65
N TRP A 5 -2.83 -7.04 -21.77
CA TRP A 5 -1.99 -8.24 -21.79
C TRP A 5 -0.61 -7.99 -21.21
N ALA A 6 0.02 -6.84 -21.50
CA ALA A 6 1.29 -6.47 -20.89
C ALA A 6 1.19 -6.36 -19.35
N VAL A 7 0.09 -5.78 -18.84
CA VAL A 7 -0.18 -5.72 -17.40
C VAL A 7 -0.26 -7.14 -16.82
N LYS A 8 -1.05 -8.03 -17.45
CA LYS A 8 -1.18 -9.42 -17.01
C LYS A 8 0.16 -10.17 -17.05
N LEU A 9 0.91 -10.05 -18.14
CA LEU A 9 2.19 -10.72 -18.33
C LEU A 9 3.22 -10.28 -17.29
N PHE A 10 3.21 -9.01 -16.90
CA PHE A 10 4.11 -8.48 -15.87
C PHE A 10 3.67 -8.89 -14.46
N PHE A 11 2.39 -8.69 -14.11
CA PHE A 11 1.92 -8.84 -12.73
C PHE A 11 1.52 -10.25 -12.34
N ILE A 12 1.07 -11.13 -13.25
CA ILE A 12 0.70 -12.50 -12.88
C ILE A 12 1.90 -13.27 -12.30
N PRO A 13 3.06 -13.34 -12.98
CA PRO A 13 4.21 -14.05 -12.42
C PRO A 13 4.65 -13.45 -11.10
N LEU A 14 4.69 -12.11 -11.01
CA LEU A 14 5.11 -11.41 -9.80
C LEU A 14 4.20 -11.70 -8.59
N MET A 15 2.88 -11.55 -8.76
CA MET A 15 1.92 -11.80 -7.68
C MET A 15 1.90 -13.28 -7.30
N TYR A 16 1.96 -14.19 -8.29
CA TYR A 16 1.95 -15.62 -8.04
C TYR A 16 3.20 -16.10 -7.32
N THR A 17 4.40 -15.66 -7.73
CA THR A 17 5.65 -16.01 -7.03
C THR A 17 5.61 -15.57 -5.57
N TRP A 18 5.15 -14.35 -5.31
CA TRP A 18 4.99 -13.85 -3.94
C TRP A 18 3.92 -14.60 -3.16
N LEU A 19 2.81 -14.96 -3.80
CA LEU A 19 1.77 -15.77 -3.18
C LEU A 19 2.34 -17.12 -2.73
N VAL A 20 3.10 -17.80 -3.59
CA VAL A 20 3.77 -19.06 -3.23
C VAL A 20 4.70 -18.84 -2.03
N MET A 21 5.56 -17.82 -2.06
CA MET A 21 6.45 -17.52 -0.92
C MET A 21 5.70 -17.24 0.38
N ALA A 22 4.62 -16.45 0.32
CA ALA A 22 3.81 -16.13 1.50
C ALA A 22 3.11 -17.37 2.06
N VAL A 23 2.55 -18.22 1.19
CA VAL A 23 1.91 -19.49 1.59
C VAL A 23 2.94 -20.46 2.16
N THR A 24 4.11 -20.61 1.54
CA THR A 24 5.19 -21.45 2.08
C THR A 24 5.65 -20.96 3.46
N SER A 25 5.78 -19.64 3.63
CA SER A 25 6.14 -19.05 4.93
C SER A 25 5.07 -19.31 5.99
N LEU A 26 3.79 -19.23 5.61
CA LEU A 26 2.67 -19.51 6.50
C LEU A 26 2.61 -21.00 6.89
N LEU A 27 2.84 -21.91 5.93
CA LEU A 27 2.85 -23.36 6.17
C LEU A 27 4.07 -23.81 7.00
N GLY A 28 5.19 -23.12 6.86
CA GLY A 28 6.41 -23.36 7.65
C GLY A 28 6.40 -22.70 9.03
N LEU A 29 5.35 -21.95 9.38
CA LEU A 29 5.27 -21.26 10.66
C LEU A 29 5.03 -22.27 11.78
N GLU A 30 6.00 -22.42 12.68
CA GLU A 30 5.82 -23.21 13.91
C GLU A 30 4.89 -22.47 14.87
N TRP A 31 3.60 -22.84 14.87
CA TRP A 31 2.63 -22.20 15.74
C TRP A 31 2.95 -22.46 17.21
N ARG A 32 3.15 -21.37 17.96
CA ARG A 32 3.36 -21.38 19.40
C ARG A 32 2.44 -20.32 19.99
N TRP A 33 1.85 -20.59 21.16
CA TRP A 33 1.06 -19.59 21.89
C TRP A 33 1.99 -18.55 22.53
N SER A 34 2.51 -17.66 21.71
CA SER A 34 3.33 -16.51 22.11
C SER A 34 2.90 -15.28 21.32
N PRO A 35 2.93 -14.07 21.91
CA PRO A 35 2.51 -12.85 21.22
C PRO A 35 3.23 -12.61 19.89
N THR A 36 4.52 -12.90 19.82
CA THR A 36 5.35 -12.75 18.62
C THR A 36 4.93 -13.71 17.51
N ALA A 37 4.72 -15.00 17.83
CA ALA A 37 4.26 -15.98 16.85
C ALA A 37 2.85 -15.67 16.33
N VAL A 38 1.95 -15.19 17.20
CA VAL A 38 0.60 -14.77 16.80
C VAL A 38 0.66 -13.59 15.83
N VAL A 39 1.44 -12.55 16.13
CA VAL A 39 1.60 -11.38 15.24
C VAL A 39 2.22 -11.79 13.90
N ALA A 40 3.28 -12.59 13.92
CA ALA A 40 3.93 -13.09 12.70
C ALA A 40 2.98 -13.93 11.85
N GLY A 41 2.21 -14.83 12.47
CA GLY A 41 1.22 -15.65 11.79
C GLY A 41 0.07 -14.84 11.19
N LEU A 42 -0.47 -13.86 11.92
CA LEU A 42 -1.49 -12.95 11.41
C LEU A 42 -0.97 -12.12 10.22
N PHE A 43 0.29 -11.68 10.29
CA PHE A 43 0.92 -10.96 9.21
C PHE A 43 1.09 -11.83 7.95
N ALA A 44 1.65 -13.04 8.12
CA ALA A 44 1.81 -13.98 7.02
C ALA A 44 0.46 -14.35 6.38
N PHE A 45 -0.57 -14.56 7.20
CA PHE A 45 -1.92 -14.83 6.74
C PHE A 45 -2.50 -13.65 5.94
N GLY A 46 -2.42 -12.43 6.47
CA GLY A 46 -2.89 -11.22 5.79
C GLY A 46 -2.20 -10.98 4.46
N LEU A 47 -0.87 -11.17 4.41
CA LEU A 47 -0.08 -11.09 3.18
C LEU A 47 -0.48 -12.18 2.17
N GLY A 48 -0.69 -13.41 2.61
CA GLY A 48 -1.16 -14.50 1.77
C GLY A 48 -2.54 -14.20 1.16
N ALA A 49 -3.48 -13.69 1.96
CA ALA A 49 -4.80 -13.31 1.50
C ALA A 49 -4.75 -12.15 0.48
N ASP A 50 -3.94 -11.12 0.73
CA ASP A 50 -3.71 -10.00 -0.18
C ASP A 50 -3.21 -10.47 -1.56
N LEU A 51 -2.17 -11.31 -1.56
CA LEU A 51 -1.56 -11.84 -2.77
C LEU A 51 -2.47 -12.83 -3.50
N LEU A 52 -3.30 -13.59 -2.77
CA LEU A 52 -4.29 -14.47 -3.36
C LEU A 52 -5.34 -13.68 -4.12
N ILE A 53 -5.87 -12.62 -3.51
CA ILE A 53 -6.84 -11.72 -4.14
C ILE A 53 -6.20 -11.04 -5.36
N ALA A 54 -4.97 -10.55 -5.23
CA ALA A 54 -4.27 -9.91 -6.34
C ALA A 54 -4.07 -10.88 -7.52
N THR A 55 -3.58 -12.09 -7.25
CA THR A 55 -3.36 -13.14 -8.26
C THR A 55 -4.68 -13.54 -8.93
N ALA A 56 -5.72 -13.83 -8.13
CA ALA A 56 -7.05 -14.17 -8.63
C ALA A 56 -7.65 -13.04 -9.47
N GLY A 57 -7.45 -11.79 -9.05
CA GLY A 57 -7.88 -10.61 -9.80
C GLY A 57 -7.33 -10.59 -11.23
N TYR A 58 -6.05 -10.93 -11.44
CA TYR A 58 -5.46 -10.98 -12.78
C TYR A 58 -5.88 -12.22 -13.58
N VAL A 59 -5.88 -13.40 -12.95
CA VAL A 59 -6.17 -14.68 -13.61
C VAL A 59 -7.63 -14.75 -14.06
N PHE A 60 -8.57 -14.39 -13.19
CA PHE A 60 -10.00 -14.52 -13.43
C PHE A 60 -10.64 -13.24 -14.01
N ALA A 61 -9.87 -12.38 -14.66
CA ALA A 61 -10.40 -11.18 -15.32
C ALA A 61 -11.25 -11.56 -16.56
N SER A 62 -12.57 -11.52 -16.42
CA SER A 62 -13.53 -11.97 -17.43
C SER A 62 -14.82 -11.14 -17.41
N ARG A 63 -15.55 -11.12 -18.53
CA ARG A 63 -16.89 -10.50 -18.59
C ARG A 63 -17.94 -11.27 -17.79
N LEU A 64 -17.75 -12.58 -17.62
CA LEU A 64 -18.69 -13.45 -16.90
C LEU A 64 -18.83 -13.06 -15.43
N LEU A 65 -17.75 -12.59 -14.82
CA LEU A 65 -17.70 -12.18 -13.42
C LEU A 65 -17.82 -10.66 -13.23
N ASP A 66 -18.18 -9.90 -14.28
CA ASP A 66 -18.23 -8.42 -14.30
C ASP A 66 -16.97 -7.78 -13.69
N ASN A 67 -15.82 -8.34 -14.07
CA ASN A 67 -14.50 -7.88 -13.64
C ASN A 67 -13.55 -7.77 -14.82
N GLU A 68 -14.00 -7.61 -16.06
CA GLU A 68 -13.10 -7.44 -17.20
C GLU A 68 -12.27 -6.15 -17.09
N VAL A 69 -11.11 -6.14 -17.74
CA VAL A 69 -10.33 -4.92 -17.93
C VAL A 69 -11.02 -4.07 -18.99
N ARG A 70 -11.66 -2.98 -18.56
CA ARG A 70 -12.37 -2.03 -19.44
C ARG A 70 -11.41 -1.03 -20.07
N SER A 71 -10.37 -0.63 -19.34
CA SER A 71 -9.30 0.25 -19.85
C SER A 71 -8.00 0.00 -19.12
N THR A 72 -6.88 0.36 -19.75
CA THR A 72 -5.53 0.30 -19.18
C THR A 72 -4.85 1.64 -19.42
N ASP A 73 -4.14 2.18 -18.43
CA ASP A 73 -3.38 3.42 -18.55
C ASP A 73 -2.34 3.26 -19.67
N ALA A 74 -2.40 4.16 -20.66
CA ALA A 74 -1.51 4.15 -21.81
C ALA A 74 -0.26 5.02 -21.61
N THR A 75 -0.15 5.75 -20.50
CA THR A 75 0.97 6.68 -20.29
C THR A 75 2.19 6.00 -19.74
N TRP A 76 3.34 6.34 -20.31
CA TRP A 76 4.63 5.87 -19.82
C TRP A 76 4.88 6.24 -18.35
N LEU A 77 4.48 7.45 -17.93
CA LEU A 77 4.64 7.88 -16.54
C LEU A 77 3.82 7.02 -15.56
N GLY A 78 2.57 6.67 -15.91
CA GLY A 78 1.75 5.78 -15.08
C GLY A 78 2.40 4.41 -14.92
N TRP A 79 2.88 3.83 -16.03
CA TRP A 79 3.62 2.57 -16.01
C TRP A 79 4.90 2.66 -15.16
N LEU A 80 5.72 3.68 -15.37
CA LEU A 80 6.96 3.89 -14.64
C LEU A 80 6.70 3.98 -13.13
N CYS A 81 5.79 4.86 -12.71
CA CYS A 81 5.44 5.01 -11.29
C CYS A 81 4.87 3.73 -10.68
N CYS A 82 4.12 2.93 -11.45
CA CYS A 82 3.60 1.65 -10.98
C CYS A 82 4.71 0.61 -10.82
N VAL A 83 5.53 0.41 -11.85
CA VAL A 83 6.62 -0.58 -11.87
C VAL A 83 7.72 -0.25 -10.86
N LEU A 84 8.01 1.03 -10.63
CA LEU A 84 8.92 1.52 -9.58
C LEU A 84 8.58 0.98 -8.18
N CYS A 85 7.32 0.63 -7.92
CA CYS A 85 6.89 0.07 -6.65
C CYS A 85 7.19 -1.43 -6.47
N TYR A 86 7.86 -2.09 -7.42
CA TYR A 86 8.09 -3.54 -7.44
C TYR A 86 9.59 -3.93 -7.56
N PRO A 87 10.00 -5.15 -7.15
CA PRO A 87 11.38 -5.54 -6.82
C PRO A 87 12.53 -5.22 -7.77
N PRO A 88 12.44 -5.27 -9.11
CA PRO A 88 13.61 -4.92 -9.92
C PRO A 88 14.01 -3.44 -9.74
N LEU A 89 13.04 -2.54 -9.57
CA LEU A 89 13.34 -1.12 -9.28
C LEU A 89 13.34 -0.83 -7.77
N LEU A 90 12.56 -1.57 -6.98
CA LEU A 90 12.56 -1.43 -5.53
C LEU A 90 13.88 -1.91 -4.91
N ALA A 91 14.56 -2.90 -5.47
CA ALA A 91 15.88 -3.35 -4.98
C ALA A 91 16.96 -2.29 -5.22
N VAL A 92 16.94 -1.63 -6.38
CA VAL A 92 17.82 -0.48 -6.67
C VAL A 92 17.50 0.69 -5.73
N LEU A 93 16.21 0.99 -5.55
CA LEU A 93 15.80 1.98 -4.57
C LEU A 93 16.17 1.56 -3.14
N HIS A 94 16.08 0.28 -2.79
CA HIS A 94 16.44 -0.23 -1.48
C HIS A 94 17.94 -0.08 -1.24
N ALA A 95 18.78 -0.34 -2.23
CA ALA A 95 20.21 -0.04 -2.16
C ALA A 95 20.49 1.46 -1.97
N LEU A 96 19.67 2.35 -2.57
CA LEU A 96 19.75 3.80 -2.35
C LEU A 96 19.13 4.26 -1.01
N ARG A 97 18.20 3.48 -0.47
CA ARG A 97 17.41 3.75 0.74
C ARG A 97 18.03 3.13 1.99
N GLN A 98 18.91 2.13 1.86
CA GLN A 98 19.51 1.44 2.99
C GLN A 98 19.96 2.50 3.98
N GLN A 99 19.26 2.50 5.11
CA GLN A 99 19.58 3.39 6.20
C GLN A 99 21.04 3.12 6.57
N THR A 100 21.72 4.13 7.09
CA THR A 100 23.08 3.91 7.61
C THR A 100 23.09 2.82 8.69
N ASP A 101 21.96 2.68 9.36
CA ASP A 101 21.64 1.72 10.41
C ASP A 101 20.53 0.76 9.95
N ASP A 102 20.49 -0.46 10.48
CA ASP A 102 19.39 -1.42 10.23
C ASP A 102 18.28 -1.31 11.29
N VAL A 103 18.18 -0.16 11.97
CA VAL A 103 17.28 0.04 13.12
C VAL A 103 15.83 0.13 12.62
N ILE A 104 14.98 -0.72 13.16
CA ILE A 104 13.53 -0.67 12.95
C ILE A 104 12.77 -0.37 14.25
N TRP A 105 11.46 -0.18 14.11
CA TRP A 105 10.58 0.20 15.22
C TRP A 105 10.58 -0.78 16.42
N SER A 106 11.00 -2.03 16.24
CA SER A 106 11.11 -3.00 17.32
C SER A 106 12.46 -2.96 18.04
N ASP A 107 13.47 -2.29 17.47
CA ASP A 107 14.80 -2.19 18.08
C ASP A 107 14.89 -0.97 19.01
N TRP A 108 14.20 0.13 18.66
CA TRP A 108 14.22 1.36 19.48
C TRP A 108 13.26 1.35 20.68
N LEU A 109 12.20 0.52 20.67
CA LEU A 109 11.21 0.45 21.74
C LEU A 109 11.24 -0.93 22.37
N GLN A 110 11.23 -0.99 23.70
CA GLN A 110 11.21 -2.24 24.43
C GLN A 110 9.80 -2.63 24.89
N PRO A 111 9.43 -3.92 24.94
CA PRO A 111 8.09 -4.36 25.38
C PRO A 111 7.66 -3.90 26.78
N ALA A 112 8.61 -3.52 27.63
CA ALA A 112 8.36 -2.96 28.96
C ALA A 112 7.76 -1.54 28.91
N GLU A 113 7.89 -0.82 27.79
CA GLU A 113 7.44 0.56 27.64
C GLU A 113 6.01 0.62 27.06
N PRO A 114 5.09 1.42 27.63
CA PRO A 114 3.75 1.59 27.05
C PRO A 114 3.76 2.09 25.60
N LEU A 115 4.76 2.90 25.24
CA LEU A 115 4.94 3.41 23.89
C LEU A 115 5.18 2.30 22.87
N TYR A 116 5.85 1.19 23.25
CA TYR A 116 6.04 0.03 22.39
C TYR A 116 4.70 -0.51 21.87
N TRP A 117 3.74 -0.71 22.77
CA TRP A 117 2.44 -1.28 22.42
C TRP A 117 1.59 -0.34 21.59
N LEU A 118 1.67 0.97 21.86
CA LEU A 118 1.03 1.98 21.01
C LEU A 118 1.63 1.94 19.60
N TRP A 119 2.96 1.89 19.47
CA TRP A 119 3.64 1.87 18.18
C TRP A 119 3.36 0.59 17.39
N ALA A 120 3.42 -0.56 18.06
CA ALA A 120 3.06 -1.86 17.50
C ALA A 120 1.61 -1.87 16.97
N ALA A 121 0.67 -1.27 17.72
CA ALA A 121 -0.72 -1.15 17.30
C ALA A 121 -0.85 -0.24 16.06
N LEU A 122 -0.13 0.87 15.99
CA LEU A 122 -0.13 1.76 14.82
C LEU A 122 0.45 1.07 13.58
N VAL A 123 1.59 0.39 13.70
CA VAL A 123 2.19 -0.39 12.61
C VAL A 123 1.21 -1.47 12.13
N THR A 124 0.61 -2.23 13.06
CA THR A 124 -0.36 -3.28 12.72
C THR A 124 -1.59 -2.72 12.02
N LEU A 125 -2.11 -1.57 12.48
CA LEU A 125 -3.26 -0.91 11.86
C LEU A 125 -2.97 -0.52 10.41
N THR A 126 -1.74 -0.13 10.07
CA THR A 126 -1.38 0.18 8.67
C THR A 126 -1.52 -1.04 7.75
N TRP A 127 -1.08 -2.22 8.19
CA TRP A 127 -1.25 -3.45 7.41
C TRP A 127 -2.72 -3.86 7.30
N LEU A 128 -3.49 -3.76 8.38
CA LEU A 128 -4.91 -4.06 8.35
C LEU A 128 -5.65 -3.17 7.35
N VAL A 129 -5.40 -1.86 7.36
CA VAL A 129 -6.00 -0.94 6.38
C VAL A 129 -5.55 -1.29 4.96
N TYR A 130 -4.28 -1.68 4.77
CA TYR A 130 -3.76 -2.12 3.48
C TYR A 130 -4.51 -3.37 2.97
N TRP A 131 -4.56 -4.46 3.74
CA TRP A 131 -5.19 -5.71 3.32
C TRP A 131 -6.70 -5.57 3.12
N VAL A 132 -7.40 -4.86 4.01
CA VAL A 132 -8.84 -4.61 3.85
C VAL A 132 -9.11 -3.75 2.60
N SER A 133 -8.18 -2.88 2.21
CA SER A 133 -8.29 -2.14 0.95
C SER A 133 -8.17 -3.08 -0.26
N THR A 134 -7.29 -4.08 -0.22
CA THR A 134 -7.21 -5.11 -1.28
C THR A 134 -8.46 -5.99 -1.30
N MET A 135 -8.96 -6.40 -0.12
CA MET A 135 -10.21 -7.16 -0.01
C MET A 135 -11.41 -6.41 -0.59
N ALA A 136 -11.47 -5.08 -0.42
CA ALA A 136 -12.52 -4.26 -1.01
C ALA A 136 -12.50 -4.28 -2.55
N PHE A 137 -11.33 -4.45 -3.18
CA PHE A 137 -11.25 -4.67 -4.63
C PHE A 137 -11.73 -6.06 -5.04
N GLY A 138 -11.42 -7.09 -4.24
CA GLY A 138 -11.70 -8.48 -4.58
C GLY A 138 -11.17 -8.85 -5.97
N LEU A 139 -11.98 -9.52 -6.78
CA LEU A 139 -11.62 -9.93 -8.14
C LEU A 139 -11.44 -8.76 -9.12
N ARG A 140 -11.78 -7.52 -8.75
CA ARG A 140 -11.52 -6.31 -9.55
C ARG A 140 -10.12 -5.75 -9.32
N PHE A 141 -9.33 -6.30 -8.38
CA PHE A 141 -7.96 -5.85 -8.16
C PHE A 141 -7.14 -5.90 -9.44
N SER A 142 -6.53 -4.78 -9.81
CA SER A 142 -5.59 -4.72 -10.93
C SER A 142 -4.80 -3.42 -10.89
N ASN A 143 -3.54 -3.46 -11.28
CA ASN A 143 -2.73 -2.27 -11.52
C ASN A 143 -3.03 -1.69 -12.90
N LEU A 144 -2.87 -0.37 -13.02
CA LEU A 144 -2.93 0.38 -14.29
C LEU A 144 -4.23 0.18 -15.07
N SER A 145 -5.30 -0.30 -14.44
CA SER A 145 -6.48 -0.78 -15.14
C SER A 145 -7.76 -0.25 -14.50
N TRP A 146 -8.74 0.06 -15.34
CA TRP A 146 -10.11 0.33 -14.92
C TRP A 146 -10.96 -0.93 -15.09
N ARG A 147 -11.59 -1.35 -13.99
CA ARG A 147 -12.44 -2.57 -13.90
C ARG A 147 -13.77 -2.28 -13.19
N GLY A 148 -14.15 -1.00 -13.16
CA GLY A 148 -15.27 -0.50 -12.37
C GLY A 148 -14.82 0.18 -11.07
N LEU A 149 -15.72 1.02 -10.55
CA LEU A 149 -15.49 1.78 -9.33
C LEU A 149 -15.52 0.87 -8.10
N VAL A 150 -14.58 1.09 -7.18
CA VAL A 150 -14.61 0.53 -5.83
C VAL A 150 -14.67 1.69 -4.84
N ASP A 151 -15.80 1.84 -4.16
CA ASP A 151 -16.04 2.93 -3.23
C ASP A 151 -16.51 2.46 -1.83
N THR A 152 -16.42 1.15 -1.59
CA THR A 152 -16.77 0.48 -0.33
C THR A 152 -15.53 0.25 0.54
N GLY A 153 -15.72 -0.30 1.74
CA GLY A 153 -14.62 -0.50 2.69
C GLY A 153 -13.87 0.81 3.00
N PRO A 154 -12.52 0.79 3.06
CA PRO A 154 -11.69 1.99 3.30
C PRO A 154 -11.84 3.08 2.23
N TYR A 155 -12.23 2.73 1.00
CA TYR A 155 -12.41 3.68 -0.11
C TYR A 155 -13.54 4.69 0.13
N ARG A 156 -14.42 4.46 1.11
CA ARG A 156 -15.42 5.47 1.51
C ARG A 156 -14.82 6.71 2.16
N TYR A 157 -13.58 6.62 2.67
CA TYR A 157 -12.93 7.69 3.44
C TYR A 157 -11.83 8.42 2.66
N THR A 158 -11.15 7.73 1.74
CA THR A 158 -10.06 8.28 0.92
C THR A 158 -9.96 7.51 -0.39
N ARG A 159 -9.41 8.13 -1.44
CA ARG A 159 -9.25 7.52 -2.78
C ARG A 159 -8.17 6.44 -2.83
N HIS A 160 -7.16 6.54 -1.97
CA HIS A 160 -6.00 5.62 -1.97
C HIS A 160 -5.63 5.17 -0.55
N PRO A 161 -6.51 4.42 0.14
CA PRO A 161 -6.28 3.96 1.50
C PRO A 161 -5.06 3.03 1.59
N ALA A 162 -4.87 2.12 0.62
CA ALA A 162 -3.71 1.23 0.57
C ALA A 162 -2.37 1.99 0.41
N TYR A 163 -2.33 3.03 -0.43
CA TYR A 163 -1.10 3.80 -0.62
C TYR A 163 -0.77 4.64 0.61
N LEU A 164 -1.79 5.23 1.24
CA LEU A 164 -1.63 5.98 2.48
C LEU A 164 -1.12 5.07 3.60
N SER A 165 -1.74 3.91 3.80
CA SER A 165 -1.34 2.99 4.86
C SER A 165 0.05 2.41 4.62
N LYS A 166 0.40 2.06 3.38
CA LYS A 166 1.75 1.61 3.03
C LYS A 166 2.80 2.69 3.24
N ASN A 167 2.46 3.96 3.01
CA ASN A 167 3.38 5.04 3.28
C ASN A 167 3.59 5.25 4.79
N LEU A 168 2.50 5.33 5.56
CA LEU A 168 2.57 5.42 7.02
C LEU A 168 3.33 4.24 7.62
N TYR A 169 3.12 3.02 7.10
CA TYR A 169 3.86 1.83 7.49
C TYR A 169 5.36 2.08 7.40
N TRP A 170 5.86 2.55 6.26
CA TRP A 170 7.30 2.75 6.09
C TRP A 170 7.87 3.76 7.09
N TRP A 171 7.18 4.87 7.35
CA TRP A 171 7.59 5.85 8.36
C TRP A 171 7.59 5.29 9.77
N LEU A 172 6.56 4.55 10.15
CA LEU A 172 6.46 3.94 11.47
C LEU A 172 7.44 2.78 11.64
N HIS A 173 7.72 2.02 10.59
CA HIS A 173 8.58 0.83 10.64
C HIS A 173 10.06 1.17 10.64
N THR A 174 10.48 2.12 9.79
CA THR A 174 11.91 2.47 9.63
C THR A 174 12.40 3.54 10.57
N VAL A 175 11.51 4.27 11.26
CA VAL A 175 11.86 5.25 12.32
C VAL A 175 13.11 6.08 11.97
N PRO A 176 13.13 6.81 10.84
CA PRO A 176 14.36 7.33 10.20
C PRO A 176 15.17 8.35 11.02
N PHE A 177 14.67 8.71 12.20
CA PHE A 177 15.22 9.66 13.16
C PHE A 177 15.91 8.98 14.35
N VAL A 178 15.91 7.64 14.41
CA VAL A 178 16.53 6.85 15.48
C VAL A 178 17.77 6.16 14.95
N GLY A 179 18.77 5.93 15.80
CA GLY A 179 20.02 5.24 15.40
C GLY A 179 20.97 6.10 14.55
N VAL A 180 20.63 7.38 14.39
CA VAL A 180 21.36 8.33 13.55
C VAL A 180 22.68 8.76 14.19
N ALA A 181 23.80 8.59 13.48
CA ALA A 181 25.13 9.00 13.96
C ALA A 181 25.39 10.51 13.77
N ASP A 182 24.97 11.09 12.65
CA ASP A 182 25.15 12.52 12.36
C ASP A 182 24.01 13.14 11.53
N ALA A 183 24.08 14.45 11.28
CA ALA A 183 23.06 15.17 10.50
C ALA A 183 22.99 14.72 9.03
N ARG A 184 24.08 14.22 8.45
CA ARG A 184 24.10 13.73 7.06
C ARG A 184 23.31 12.42 6.97
N ASP A 185 23.46 11.55 7.95
CA ASP A 185 22.73 10.28 8.05
C ASP A 185 21.23 10.52 8.23
N LEU A 186 20.84 11.46 9.10
CA LEU A 186 19.44 11.88 9.23
C LEU A 186 18.87 12.34 7.89
N MET A 187 19.60 13.22 7.20
CA MET A 187 19.16 13.75 5.92
C MET A 187 19.04 12.66 4.85
N ARG A 188 19.96 11.69 4.83
CA ARG A 188 19.91 10.55 3.91
C ARG A 188 18.69 9.66 4.19
N ASN A 189 18.43 9.32 5.45
CA ASN A 189 17.28 8.52 5.87
C ASN A 189 15.95 9.20 5.52
N LEU A 190 15.83 10.50 5.84
CA LEU A 190 14.65 11.30 5.51
C LEU A 190 14.46 11.46 4.00
N ALA A 191 15.54 11.68 3.23
CA ALA A 191 15.47 11.81 1.78
C ALA A 191 15.04 10.50 1.11
N GLY A 192 15.60 9.36 1.52
CA GLY A 192 15.22 8.05 0.99
C GLY A 192 13.74 7.74 1.24
N LEU A 193 13.25 8.07 2.44
CA LEU A 193 11.84 7.82 2.78
C LEU A 193 10.89 8.83 2.12
N ALA A 194 11.28 10.11 2.02
CA ALA A 194 10.54 11.12 1.26
C ALA A 194 10.46 10.76 -0.23
N PHE A 195 11.51 10.17 -0.80
CA PHE A 195 11.49 9.65 -2.17
C PHE A 195 10.45 8.53 -2.31
N VAL A 196 10.42 7.53 -1.40
CA VAL A 196 9.40 6.48 -1.39
C VAL A 196 8.00 7.09 -1.33
N SER A 197 7.78 8.07 -0.44
CA SER A 197 6.51 8.80 -0.37
C SER A 197 6.15 9.52 -1.67
N THR A 198 7.13 10.13 -2.32
CA THR A 198 6.95 10.80 -3.61
C THR A 198 6.55 9.81 -4.69
N VAL A 199 7.16 8.63 -4.77
CA VAL A 199 6.80 7.60 -5.75
C VAL A 199 5.35 7.14 -5.57
N TYR A 200 4.91 6.87 -4.33
CA TYR A 200 3.52 6.49 -4.07
C TYR A 200 2.54 7.63 -4.34
N TYR A 201 2.93 8.88 -4.06
CA TYR A 201 2.13 10.05 -4.40
C TYR A 201 1.97 10.20 -5.91
N LEU A 202 3.06 10.09 -6.67
CA LEU A 202 3.05 10.15 -8.13
C LEU A 202 2.20 9.02 -8.71
N ARG A 203 2.35 7.79 -8.19
CA ARG A 203 1.52 6.65 -8.57
C ARG A 203 0.02 6.92 -8.37
N ALA A 204 -0.37 7.46 -7.20
CA ALA A 204 -1.75 7.87 -6.97
C ALA A 204 -2.23 8.91 -8.00
N LYS A 205 -1.39 9.89 -8.31
CA LYS A 205 -1.74 10.96 -9.26
C LYS A 205 -1.85 10.48 -10.69
N THR A 206 -0.95 9.60 -11.14
CA THR A 206 -1.02 9.01 -12.48
C THR A 206 -2.24 8.11 -12.62
N GLU A 207 -2.56 7.34 -11.57
CA GLU A 207 -3.75 6.52 -11.52
C GLU A 207 -5.02 7.38 -11.55
N GLU A 208 -5.14 8.39 -10.68
CA GLU A 208 -6.26 9.36 -10.72
C GLU A 208 -6.42 9.99 -12.10
N ARG A 209 -5.33 10.38 -12.76
CA ARG A 209 -5.39 10.95 -14.13
C ARG A 209 -6.03 10.00 -15.13
N HIS A 210 -5.70 8.70 -15.09
CA HIS A 210 -6.34 7.69 -15.93
C HIS A 210 -7.81 7.48 -15.53
N LEU A 211 -8.08 7.38 -14.24
CA LEU A 211 -9.40 7.06 -13.72
C LEU A 211 -10.40 8.22 -13.87
N MET A 212 -9.96 9.47 -13.85
CA MET A 212 -10.81 10.66 -14.04
C MET A 212 -11.47 10.74 -15.42
N ALA A 213 -11.06 9.91 -16.39
CA ALA A 213 -11.76 9.76 -17.66
C ALA A 213 -13.13 9.08 -17.51
N PHE A 214 -13.41 8.40 -16.38
CA PHE A 214 -14.65 7.69 -16.13
C PHE A 214 -15.59 8.54 -15.25
N PRO A 215 -16.83 8.84 -15.69
CA PRO A 215 -17.77 9.69 -14.95
C PRO A 215 -18.03 9.23 -13.51
N GLU A 216 -18.09 7.92 -13.30
CA GLU A 216 -18.32 7.31 -11.99
C GLU A 216 -17.18 7.62 -11.03
N TYR A 217 -15.94 7.55 -11.52
CA TYR A 217 -14.76 7.90 -10.73
C TYR A 217 -14.68 9.40 -10.48
N ALA A 218 -15.01 10.24 -11.46
CA ALA A 218 -15.05 11.69 -11.28
C ALA A 218 -16.07 12.10 -10.19
N ALA A 219 -17.26 11.51 -10.21
CA ALA A 219 -18.28 11.71 -9.17
C ALA A 219 -17.79 11.23 -7.79
N TYR A 220 -17.15 10.06 -7.73
CA TYR A 220 -16.53 9.54 -6.52
C TYR A 220 -15.43 10.45 -5.98
N ALA A 221 -14.54 10.96 -6.85
CA ALA A 221 -13.47 11.85 -6.47
C ALA A 221 -14.00 13.17 -5.90
N ALA A 222 -15.05 13.74 -6.51
CA ALA A 222 -15.74 14.91 -6.00
C ALA A 222 -16.38 14.64 -4.63
N ARG A 223 -17.03 13.49 -4.45
CA ARG A 223 -17.59 13.07 -3.16
C ARG A 223 -16.52 12.97 -2.08
N ILE A 224 -15.39 12.34 -2.35
CA ILE A 224 -14.28 12.23 -1.38
C ILE A 224 -13.63 13.59 -1.09
N ALA A 225 -13.53 14.48 -2.09
CA ALA A 225 -13.01 15.82 -1.87
C ALA A 225 -13.87 16.64 -0.88
N ARG A 226 -15.20 16.44 -0.91
CA ARG A 226 -16.13 17.06 0.04
C ARG A 226 -16.24 16.30 1.37
N ASP A 227 -16.36 14.98 1.33
CA ASP A 227 -16.86 14.19 2.46
C ASP A 227 -15.84 13.17 2.99
N GLY A 228 -14.67 13.07 2.35
CA GLY A 228 -13.58 12.21 2.77
C GLY A 228 -12.97 12.64 4.11
N TRP A 229 -12.14 11.78 4.68
CA TRP A 229 -11.51 12.00 5.98
C TRP A 229 -10.81 13.35 6.03
N TRP A 230 -9.97 13.68 5.06
CA TRP A 230 -9.24 14.94 5.08
C TRP A 230 -10.16 16.17 5.08
N ALA A 231 -11.27 16.11 4.35
CA ALA A 231 -12.25 17.19 4.32
C ALA A 231 -12.96 17.35 5.68
N ARG A 232 -13.31 16.24 6.34
CA ARG A 232 -13.90 16.24 7.69
C ARG A 232 -12.94 16.82 8.73
N CYS A 233 -11.67 16.42 8.70
CA CYS A 233 -10.64 16.95 9.60
C CYS A 233 -10.45 18.46 9.40
N ARG A 234 -10.33 18.94 8.15
CA ARG A 234 -10.20 20.38 7.87
C ARG A 234 -11.41 21.18 8.35
N ARG A 235 -12.63 20.67 8.20
CA ARG A 235 -13.83 21.32 8.72
C ARG A 235 -13.81 21.44 10.25
N ARG A 236 -13.44 20.37 10.95
CA ARG A 236 -13.32 20.38 12.41
C ARG A 236 -12.24 21.35 12.88
N LEU A 237 -11.08 21.38 12.23
CA LEU A 237 -10.00 22.31 12.57
C LEU A 237 -10.40 23.78 12.33
N ARG A 238 -11.15 24.08 11.28
CA ARG A 238 -11.69 25.43 11.03
C ARG A 238 -12.74 25.82 12.06
N ALA A 239 -13.63 24.90 12.44
CA ALA A 239 -14.65 25.14 13.45
C ALA A 239 -14.07 25.32 14.87
N ALA A 240 -12.90 24.75 15.14
CA ALA A 240 -12.21 24.85 16.43
C ALA A 240 -11.30 26.09 16.55
N ARG A 241 -11.14 26.90 15.50
CA ARG A 241 -10.41 28.17 15.60
C ARG A 241 -11.30 29.22 16.27
N PRO A 242 -10.89 29.81 17.41
CA PRO A 242 -11.61 30.96 17.97
C PRO A 242 -11.56 32.13 16.98
N ALA A 243 -12.64 32.92 16.96
CA ALA A 243 -12.82 34.08 16.10
C ALA A 243 -11.78 35.18 16.35
#